data_AF-A0A3A1WJY4-F1
#
_entry.id   AF-A0A3A1WJY4-F1
#
_cell.length_a   1.000
_cell.length_b   1.000
_cell.length_c   1.000
_cell.angle_alpha   90.00
_cell.angle_beta   90.00
_cell.angle_gamma   90.00
#
_symmetry.space_group_name_H-M   'P 1'
#
loop_
_entity.id
_entity.type
_entity.pdbx_description
1 polymer ?
#
loop_
_entity_poly.entity_id
_entity_poly.type
_entity_poly.pdbx_seq_one_letter_code
_entity_poly.pdbx_strand_id
1 'polypeptide(L)'
;MSQTIENAAETNVAADELRSFVERIERLEEEKKQIADDVKDVYGEAKSRGYDTKVLRKVVSLRKQDRNERAEQEAILDLYLQALGMN
;
A
#
# COMPACT_ATOMS: atom_id res chain seq x y z
N MET A 1 33.99 35.18 -15.65
CA MET A 1 34.44 34.01 -14.86
C MET A 1 33.67 33.83 -13.55
N SER A 2 33.28 34.89 -12.82
CA SER A 2 32.50 34.75 -11.57
C SER A 2 31.14 34.06 -11.74
N GLN A 3 30.34 34.47 -12.74
CA GLN A 3 28.99 33.93 -12.96
C GLN A 3 28.95 32.47 -13.46
N THR A 4 30.04 31.97 -14.06
CA THR A 4 30.13 30.57 -14.53
C THR A 4 30.40 29.60 -13.38
N ILE A 5 31.12 30.05 -12.35
CA ILE A 5 31.44 29.24 -11.16
C ILE A 5 30.22 29.15 -10.23
N GLU A 6 29.46 30.24 -10.07
CA GLU A 6 28.22 30.25 -9.28
C GLU A 6 27.15 29.31 -9.87
N ASN A 7 26.90 29.37 -11.19
CA ASN A 7 25.94 28.47 -11.84
C ASN A 7 26.34 26.99 -11.73
N ALA A 8 27.64 26.67 -11.86
CA ALA A 8 28.12 25.30 -11.70
C ALA A 8 27.92 24.77 -10.27
N ALA A 9 28.10 25.63 -9.26
CA ALA A 9 27.86 25.28 -7.86
C ALA A 9 26.35 25.06 -7.57
N GLU A 10 25.46 25.92 -8.07
CA GLU A 10 24.01 25.74 -7.94
C GLU A 10 23.51 24.46 -8.63
N THR A 11 24.05 24.15 -9.81
CA THR A 11 23.72 22.90 -10.54
C THR A 11 24.17 21.66 -9.76
N ASN A 12 25.33 21.72 -9.09
CA ASN A 12 25.81 20.63 -8.24
C ASN A 12 24.93 20.43 -7.00
N VAL A 13 24.50 21.50 -6.32
CA VAL A 13 23.60 21.41 -5.16
C VAL A 13 22.25 20.80 -5.53
N ALA A 14 21.66 21.22 -6.66
CA ALA A 14 20.40 20.65 -7.15
C ALA A 14 20.54 19.17 -7.54
N ALA A 15 21.68 18.77 -8.13
CA ALA A 15 21.96 17.38 -8.47
C ALA A 15 22.15 16.50 -7.23
N ASP A 16 22.79 17.02 -6.18
CA ASP A 16 23.01 16.31 -4.92
C ASP A 16 21.70 16.13 -4.13
N GLU A 17 20.82 17.14 -4.12
CA GLU A 17 19.49 17.03 -3.53
C GLU A 17 18.62 16.00 -4.27
N LEU A 18 18.60 16.04 -5.60
CA LEU A 18 17.90 15.04 -6.41
C LEU A 18 18.41 13.63 -6.14
N ARG A 19 19.74 13.45 -6.07
CA ARG A 19 20.35 12.14 -5.74
C ARG A 19 19.89 11.64 -4.37
N SER A 20 19.87 12.51 -3.37
CA SER A 20 19.37 12.18 -2.02
C SER A 20 17.91 11.70 -2.03
N PHE A 21 17.04 12.35 -2.81
CA PHE A 21 15.66 11.88 -2.96
C PHE A 21 15.58 10.50 -3.63
N VAL A 22 16.32 10.29 -4.72
CA VAL A 22 16.33 9.01 -5.45
C VAL A 22 16.80 7.88 -4.55
N GLU A 23 17.95 8.04 -3.89
CA GLU A 23 18.52 7.00 -3.01
C GLU A 23 17.56 6.65 -1.86
N ARG A 24 16.88 7.65 -1.28
CA ARG A 24 15.87 7.42 -0.25
C ARG A 24 14.66 6.66 -0.77
N ILE A 25 14.19 6.97 -1.97
CA ILE A 25 13.05 6.29 -2.61
C ILE A 25 13.42 4.84 -2.95
N GLU A 26 14.60 4.60 -3.52
CA GLU A 26 15.05 3.25 -3.86
C GLU A 26 15.16 2.35 -2.63
N ARG A 27 15.69 2.89 -1.53
CA ARG A 27 15.71 2.16 -0.25
C ARG A 27 14.29 1.82 0.23
N LEU A 28 13.37 2.78 0.17
CA LEU A 28 11.97 2.56 0.59
C LEU A 28 11.24 1.55 -0.31
N GLU A 29 11.51 1.54 -1.62
CA GLU A 29 10.93 0.55 -2.54
C GLU A 29 11.49 -0.86 -2.27
N GLU A 30 12.77 -0.99 -1.91
CA GLU A 30 13.34 -2.27 -1.50
C GLU A 30 12.75 -2.76 -0.16
N GLU A 31 12.62 -1.89 0.85
CA GLU A 31 11.95 -2.21 2.12
C GLU A 31 10.49 -2.65 1.89
N LYS A 32 9.76 -1.93 1.04
CA LYS A 32 8.38 -2.25 0.66
C LYS A 32 8.28 -3.60 -0.05
N LYS A 33 9.26 -3.95 -0.88
CA LYS A 33 9.33 -5.26 -1.54
C LYS A 33 9.55 -6.37 -0.52
N GLN A 34 10.48 -6.21 0.42
CA GLN A 34 10.73 -7.18 1.49
C GLN A 34 9.46 -7.42 2.32
N ILE A 35 8.78 -6.35 2.72
CA ILE A 35 7.51 -6.44 3.44
C ILE A 35 6.43 -7.15 2.61
N ALA A 36 6.38 -6.90 1.29
CA ALA A 36 5.42 -7.56 0.42
C ALA A 36 5.69 -9.07 0.29
N ASP A 37 6.96 -9.46 0.24
CA ASP A 37 7.38 -10.86 0.24
C ASP A 37 7.04 -11.55 1.57
N ASP A 38 7.33 -10.91 2.72
CA ASP A 38 6.93 -11.41 4.04
C ASP A 38 5.41 -11.63 4.14
N VAL A 39 4.61 -10.68 3.65
CA VAL A 39 3.14 -10.80 3.63
C VAL A 39 2.71 -11.97 2.75
N LYS A 40 3.37 -12.19 1.61
CA LYS A 40 3.09 -13.32 0.71
C LYS A 40 3.40 -14.65 1.40
N ASP A 41 4.49 -14.75 2.14
CA ASP A 41 4.87 -15.94 2.88
C ASP A 41 3.85 -16.27 3.97
N VAL A 42 3.36 -15.27 4.72
CA VAL A 42 2.27 -15.45 5.70
C VAL A 42 0.98 -15.98 5.04
N TYR A 43 0.60 -15.49 3.87
CA TYR A 43 -0.53 -16.06 3.12
C TYR A 43 -0.23 -17.48 2.64
N GLY A 44 1.02 -17.79 2.27
CA GLY A 44 1.48 -19.13 1.91
C GLY A 44 1.38 -20.13 3.06
N GLU A 45 1.79 -19.71 4.26
CA GLU A 45 1.60 -20.49 5.49
C GLU A 45 0.13 -20.74 5.79
N ALA A 46 -0.70 -19.69 5.74
CA ALA A 46 -2.13 -19.81 5.97
C ALA A 46 -2.79 -20.80 5.00
N LYS A 47 -2.42 -20.74 3.71
CA LYS A 47 -2.86 -21.71 2.70
C LYS A 47 -2.45 -23.14 3.05
N SER A 48 -1.21 -23.33 3.47
CA SER A 48 -0.67 -24.65 3.84
C SER A 48 -1.36 -25.24 5.07
N ARG A 49 -1.89 -24.38 5.95
CA ARG A 49 -2.72 -24.76 7.11
C ARG A 49 -4.20 -24.96 6.77
N GLY A 50 -4.60 -24.79 5.50
CA GLY A 50 -5.97 -25.02 5.02
C GLY A 50 -6.89 -23.80 5.02
N TYR A 51 -6.38 -22.60 5.27
CA TYR A 51 -7.20 -21.38 5.19
C TYR A 51 -7.38 -20.88 3.74
N ASP A 52 -8.57 -20.35 3.44
CA ASP A 52 -8.81 -19.66 2.17
C ASP A 52 -8.17 -18.26 2.18
N THR A 53 -7.06 -18.13 1.46
CA THR A 53 -6.33 -16.87 1.33
C THR A 53 -7.12 -15.75 0.64
N LYS A 54 -8.09 -16.04 -0.24
CA LYS A 54 -8.94 -15.01 -0.86
C LYS A 54 -9.86 -14.38 0.19
N VAL A 55 -10.46 -15.22 1.04
CA VAL A 55 -11.29 -14.75 2.16
C VAL A 55 -10.44 -13.98 3.17
N LEU A 56 -9.25 -14.46 3.52
CA LEU A 56 -8.34 -13.73 4.42
C LEU A 56 -7.96 -12.34 3.88
N ARG A 57 -7.67 -12.20 2.57
CA ARG A 57 -7.42 -10.89 1.95
C ARG A 57 -8.64 -9.96 2.07
N LYS A 58 -9.85 -10.49 1.89
CA LYS A 58 -11.08 -9.72 2.11
C LYS A 58 -11.22 -9.28 3.57
N VAL A 59 -10.96 -10.17 4.53
CA VAL A 59 -10.95 -9.84 5.97
C VAL A 59 -9.95 -8.73 6.28
N VAL A 60 -8.71 -8.81 5.80
CA VAL A 60 -7.71 -7.77 5.99
C VAL A 60 -8.16 -6.43 5.39
N SER A 61 -8.76 -6.45 4.19
CA SER A 61 -9.32 -5.25 3.57
C SER A 61 -10.45 -4.64 4.38
N LEU A 62 -11.40 -5.45 4.86
CA LEU A 62 -12.52 -5.00 5.70
C LEU A 62 -12.05 -4.42 7.03
N ARG A 63 -10.93 -4.93 7.57
CA ARG A 63 -10.34 -4.42 8.83
C ARG A 63 -9.61 -3.09 8.66
N LYS A 64 -9.29 -2.68 7.43
CA LYS A 64 -8.69 -1.36 7.14
C LYS A 64 -9.74 -0.26 6.96
N GLN A 65 -10.99 -0.62 6.71
CA GLN A 65 -12.09 0.33 6.56
C GLN A 65 -12.54 0.88 7.91
N ASP A 66 -13.09 2.09 7.91
CA ASP A 66 -13.74 2.63 9.11
C ASP A 66 -14.93 1.75 9.53
N ARG A 67 -15.12 1.59 10.84
CA ARG A 67 -16.14 0.70 11.38
C ARG A 67 -17.55 1.20 11.09
N ASN A 68 -17.77 2.51 11.11
CA ASN A 68 -19.09 3.09 10.88
C ASN A 68 -19.41 3.04 9.39
N GLU A 69 -18.46 3.40 8.52
CA GLU A 69 -18.63 3.27 7.07
C GLU A 69 -18.95 1.83 6.65
N ARG A 70 -18.28 0.84 7.25
CA ARG A 70 -18.56 -0.58 6.99
C ARG A 70 -19.98 -0.96 7.44
N ALA A 71 -20.39 -0.55 8.64
CA ALA A 71 -21.71 -0.86 9.16
C ALA A 71 -22.83 -0.24 8.30
N GLU A 72 -22.64 0.98 7.82
CA GLU A 72 -23.56 1.64 6.90
C GLU A 72 -23.67 0.88 5.58
N GLN A 73 -22.53 0.50 4.98
CA GLN A 73 -22.51 -0.30 3.75
C GLN A 73 -23.18 -1.68 3.93
N GLU A 74 -22.95 -2.33 5.07
CA GLU A 74 -23.59 -3.61 5.42
C GLU A 74 -25.12 -3.46 5.53
N ALA A 75 -25.61 -2.39 6.14
CA ALA A 75 -27.05 -2.10 6.23
C ALA A 75 -27.69 -1.84 4.86
N ILE A 76 -27.00 -1.11 3.98
CA ILE A 76 -27.47 -0.86 2.61
C ILE A 76 -27.47 -2.14 1.78
N LEU A 77 -26.41 -2.95 1.91
CA LEU A 77 -26.31 -4.25 1.23
C LEU A 77 -27.47 -5.16 1.63
N ASP A 78 -27.74 -5.28 2.93
CA ASP A 78 -28.81 -6.12 3.45
C ASP A 78 -30.18 -5.68 2.91
N LEU A 79 -30.45 -4.37 2.89
CA LEU A 79 -31.66 -3.80 2.29
C LEU A 79 -31.80 -4.19 0.81
N TYR A 80 -30.72 -4.14 0.03
CA TYR A 80 -30.74 -4.51 -1.38
C TYR A 80 -30.95 -6.01 -1.59
N LEU A 81 -30.29 -6.86 -0.80
CA LEU A 81 -30.47 -8.31 -0.89
C LEU A 81 -31.90 -8.71 -0.51
N GLN A 82 -32.48 -8.08 0.52
CA GLN A 82 -33.88 -8.29 0.88
C GLN A 82 -34.82 -7.87 -0.26
N ALA A 83 -34.60 -6.71 -0.88
CA ALA A 83 -35.41 -6.24 -2.00
C ALA A 83 -35.32 -7.17 -3.23
N LEU A 84 -34.19 -7.87 -3.40
CA LEU A 84 -33.96 -8.85 -4.45
C LEU A 84 -34.38 -10.28 -4.08
N GLY A 85 -34.83 -10.53 -2.84
CA GLY A 85 -35.21 -11.86 -2.36
C GLY A 85 -34.01 -12.82 -2.20
N MET A 86 -32.82 -12.28 -1.92
CA MET A 86 -31.56 -13.03 -1.79
C MET A 86 -31.13 -13.26 -0.33
N ASN A 87 -32.04 -13.06 0.64
CA ASN A 87 -31.82 -13.20 2.08
C ASN A 87 -32.58 -14.40 2.68
#